data_AF-A0A953IVY6-F1
#
_entry.id   AF-A0A953IVY6-F1
#
_cell.length_a   1.000
_cell.length_b   1.000
_cell.length_c   1.000
_cell.angle_alpha   90.00
_cell.angle_beta   90.00
_cell.angle_gamma   90.00
#
_symmetry.space_group_name_H-M   'P 1'
#
loop_
_entity.id
_entity.type
_entity.pdbx_description
1 polymer ?
#
loop_
_entity_poly.entity_id
_entity_poly.type
_entity_poly.pdbx_seq_one_letter_code
_entity_poly.pdbx_strand_id
1 'polypeptide(L)'
;MKRLITAGLIVMALVSSAPAQNSPELLAQQSFALFRGTPADRQKALDMLVASGRADTAPILILAMRFVSPEYRKGIVDGLEKLTGAKPGEDWGDWMRWQEAHPEIGAMPGFAKLHARVHDLIDPNFQLFLRHDGHHEIRLEEIVWGGVIKDGIPALTNPRLIPASAASYLKADDLIFGVAVNADARAYPLRIMDWHEMLNDVIGGVPLSLTYCTLCGSGILFETSVEGRAQPFVFGSSGFLYRSNKLMYDTATHSLWNQFTGRPVVGPLTGSGIVLKTRPVVITSWQEWRARHPDTKVLALETGHLRDYSSGAAYGRYFASPDLMFPTNVDQSRLKQKEYVFALRSSGTEKAWPLKLFEGGAVSMTRLALSISYWWEML
;
A
#
# COMPACT_ATOMS: atom_id res chain seq x y z
N MET A 1 -1.44 17.33 -83.56
CA MET A 1 -1.35 15.88 -83.27
C MET A 1 -1.93 15.63 -81.89
N LYS A 2 -3.04 14.87 -81.81
CA LYS A 2 -3.79 14.57 -80.57
C LYS A 2 -2.95 13.62 -79.70
N ARG A 3 -2.73 13.95 -78.42
CA ARG A 3 -2.05 13.10 -77.43
C ARG A 3 -3.03 12.07 -76.87
N LEU A 4 -2.59 10.81 -76.82
CA LEU A 4 -3.30 9.68 -76.24
C LEU A 4 -3.55 9.87 -74.73
N ILE A 5 -4.74 9.43 -74.30
CA ILE A 5 -5.11 9.22 -72.90
C ILE A 5 -4.61 7.81 -72.53
N THR A 6 -3.79 7.70 -71.49
CA THR A 6 -3.44 6.42 -70.87
C THR A 6 -4.04 6.39 -69.47
N ALA A 7 -5.04 5.54 -69.27
CA ALA A 7 -5.65 5.29 -67.96
C ALA A 7 -4.69 4.44 -67.13
N GLY A 8 -4.16 5.01 -66.04
CA GLY A 8 -3.41 4.27 -65.03
C GLY A 8 -4.36 3.69 -64.00
N LEU A 9 -4.40 2.35 -63.88
CA LEU A 9 -5.03 1.64 -62.77
C LEU A 9 -4.26 1.97 -61.48
N ILE A 10 -4.94 2.59 -60.51
CA ILE A 10 -4.45 2.67 -59.13
C ILE A 10 -4.82 1.35 -58.45
N VAL A 11 -3.83 0.49 -58.24
CA VAL A 11 -3.98 -0.67 -57.36
C VAL A 11 -3.81 -0.17 -55.92
N MET A 12 -4.94 0.01 -55.22
CA MET A 12 -4.94 0.19 -53.78
C MET A 12 -4.48 -1.12 -53.13
N ALA A 13 -3.28 -1.13 -52.56
CA ALA A 13 -2.84 -2.21 -51.70
C ALA A 13 -3.68 -2.19 -50.41
N LEU A 14 -4.61 -3.13 -50.29
CA LEU A 14 -5.25 -3.48 -49.03
C LEU A 14 -4.17 -4.01 -48.08
N VAL A 15 -3.75 -3.18 -47.13
CA VAL A 15 -2.98 -3.64 -45.97
C VAL A 15 -3.92 -4.49 -45.13
N SER A 16 -3.77 -5.82 -45.18
CA SER A 16 -4.50 -6.70 -44.28
C SER A 16 -3.90 -6.58 -42.87
N SER A 17 -4.61 -5.90 -41.97
CA SER A 17 -4.34 -6.00 -40.54
C SER A 17 -4.60 -7.44 -40.09
N ALA A 18 -3.56 -8.13 -39.60
CA ALA A 18 -3.72 -9.42 -38.94
C ALA A 18 -4.72 -9.29 -37.76
N PRO A 19 -5.56 -10.31 -37.50
CA PRO A 19 -6.71 -10.19 -36.61
C PRO A 19 -6.29 -10.02 -35.14
N ALA A 20 -7.15 -9.36 -34.37
CA ALA A 20 -7.07 -9.08 -32.92
C ALA A 20 -6.95 -10.31 -31.99
N GLN A 21 -6.58 -11.50 -32.49
CA GLN A 21 -6.55 -12.76 -31.74
C GLN A 21 -5.28 -13.00 -30.92
N ASN A 22 -4.21 -12.21 -31.11
CA ASN A 22 -2.93 -12.38 -30.41
C ASN A 22 -2.46 -11.12 -29.64
N SER A 23 -3.36 -10.19 -29.30
CA SER A 23 -2.94 -9.00 -28.54
C SER A 23 -2.65 -9.32 -27.07
N PRO A 24 -1.69 -8.62 -26.42
CA PRO A 24 -1.47 -8.74 -24.98
C PRO A 24 -2.75 -8.54 -24.17
N GLU A 25 -3.61 -7.60 -24.56
CA GLU A 25 -4.88 -7.33 -23.89
C GLU A 25 -5.83 -8.51 -23.95
N LEU A 26 -5.92 -9.19 -25.09
CA LEU A 26 -6.75 -10.38 -25.23
C LEU A 26 -6.17 -11.55 -24.42
N LEU A 27 -4.85 -11.72 -24.42
CA LEU A 27 -4.17 -12.71 -23.59
C LEU A 27 -4.51 -12.49 -22.11
N ALA A 28 -4.34 -11.26 -21.59
CA ALA A 28 -4.69 -10.91 -20.22
C ALA A 28 -6.19 -11.15 -19.91
N GLN A 29 -7.08 -10.83 -20.85
CA GLN A 29 -8.52 -11.09 -20.71
C GLN A 29 -8.83 -12.59 -20.60
N GLN A 30 -8.20 -13.42 -21.44
CA GLN A 30 -8.37 -14.87 -21.44
C GLN A 30 -7.76 -15.54 -20.20
N SER A 31 -6.66 -14.99 -19.66
CA SER A 31 -6.01 -15.48 -18.45
C SER A 31 -6.89 -15.42 -17.20
N PHE A 32 -8.00 -14.65 -17.20
CA PHE A 32 -8.96 -14.69 -16.10
C PHE A 32 -9.55 -16.09 -15.85
N ALA A 33 -9.59 -16.94 -16.89
CA ALA A 33 -9.99 -18.33 -16.76
C ALA A 33 -9.12 -19.13 -15.77
N LEU A 34 -7.86 -18.73 -15.57
CA LEU A 34 -6.98 -19.33 -14.55
C LEU A 34 -7.54 -19.16 -13.12
N PHE A 35 -8.27 -18.07 -12.86
CA PHE A 35 -8.81 -17.75 -11.54
C PHE A 35 -10.26 -18.25 -11.35
N ARG A 36 -11.08 -18.22 -12.40
CA ARG A 36 -12.54 -18.50 -12.30
C ARG A 36 -13.08 -19.53 -13.31
N GLY A 37 -12.22 -20.25 -14.02
CA GLY A 37 -12.62 -21.27 -14.99
C GLY A 37 -12.84 -22.67 -14.39
N THR A 38 -13.32 -23.60 -15.21
CA THR A 38 -13.28 -25.04 -14.90
C THR A 38 -11.83 -25.54 -14.84
N PRO A 39 -11.55 -26.75 -14.29
CA PRO A 39 -10.19 -27.28 -14.32
C PRO A 39 -9.55 -27.33 -15.71
N ALA A 40 -10.33 -27.65 -16.75
CA ALA A 40 -9.88 -27.63 -18.14
C ALA A 40 -9.55 -26.20 -18.62
N ASP A 41 -10.39 -25.22 -18.27
CA ASP A 41 -10.14 -23.81 -18.63
C ASP A 41 -8.90 -23.25 -17.92
N ARG A 42 -8.68 -23.63 -16.65
CA ARG A 42 -7.50 -23.21 -15.87
C ARG A 42 -6.22 -23.77 -16.46
N GLN A 43 -6.20 -25.07 -16.76
CA GLN A 43 -5.04 -25.70 -17.39
C GLN A 43 -4.77 -25.06 -18.76
N LYS A 44 -5.80 -24.86 -19.58
CA LYS A 44 -5.68 -24.17 -20.87
C LYS A 44 -5.13 -22.75 -20.73
N ALA A 45 -5.57 -21.99 -19.73
CA ALA A 45 -5.09 -20.64 -19.49
C ALA A 45 -3.61 -20.60 -19.03
N LEU A 46 -3.21 -21.55 -18.17
CA LEU A 46 -1.82 -21.73 -17.77
C LEU A 46 -0.94 -22.10 -18.98
N ASP A 47 -1.35 -23.10 -19.76
CA ASP A 47 -0.62 -23.54 -20.95
C ASP A 47 -0.47 -22.40 -21.96
N MET A 48 -1.52 -21.61 -22.16
CA MET A 48 -1.52 -20.43 -23.02
C MET A 48 -0.51 -19.37 -22.56
N LEU A 49 -0.49 -19.05 -21.26
CA LEU A 49 0.48 -18.10 -20.68
C LEU A 49 1.92 -18.59 -20.89
N VAL A 50 2.20 -19.85 -20.59
CA VAL A 50 3.53 -20.45 -20.73
C VAL A 50 3.96 -20.57 -22.19
N ALA A 51 3.04 -20.93 -23.10
CA ALA A 51 3.30 -21.04 -24.53
C ALA A 51 3.55 -19.68 -25.20
N SER A 52 3.15 -18.57 -24.57
CA SER A 52 3.45 -17.23 -25.07
C SER A 52 4.95 -16.94 -25.13
N GLY A 53 5.75 -17.57 -24.26
CA GLY A 53 7.18 -17.32 -24.13
C GLY A 53 7.54 -15.92 -23.63
N ARG A 54 6.56 -15.15 -23.12
CA ARG A 54 6.78 -13.75 -22.71
C ARG A 54 7.00 -13.63 -21.21
N ALA A 55 8.15 -13.09 -20.81
CA ALA A 55 8.45 -12.83 -19.40
C ALA A 55 7.44 -11.87 -18.72
N ASP A 56 6.85 -10.92 -19.47
CA ASP A 56 5.84 -9.97 -18.97
C ASP A 56 4.49 -10.60 -18.58
N THR A 57 4.33 -11.91 -18.79
CA THR A 57 3.20 -12.72 -18.29
C THR A 57 3.45 -13.30 -16.90
N ALA A 58 4.70 -13.30 -16.41
CA ALA A 58 5.05 -13.81 -15.09
C ALA A 58 4.23 -13.19 -13.95
N PRO A 59 3.95 -11.86 -13.93
CA PRO A 59 3.06 -11.26 -12.93
C PRO A 59 1.68 -11.91 -12.80
N ILE A 60 1.11 -12.43 -13.90
CA ILE A 60 -0.19 -13.13 -13.86
C ILE A 60 -0.06 -14.46 -13.13
N LEU A 61 1.02 -15.20 -13.38
CA LEU A 61 1.29 -16.46 -12.73
C LEU A 61 1.62 -16.27 -11.24
N ILE A 62 2.37 -15.22 -10.89
CA ILE A 62 2.66 -14.85 -9.50
C ILE A 62 1.36 -14.48 -8.76
N LEU A 63 0.48 -13.69 -9.39
CA LEU A 63 -0.87 -13.40 -8.87
C LEU A 63 -1.69 -14.68 -8.68
N ALA A 64 -1.62 -15.62 -9.62
CA ALA A 64 -2.32 -16.90 -9.56
C ALA A 64 -1.88 -17.77 -8.38
N MET A 65 -0.60 -17.75 -7.99
CA MET A 65 -0.11 -18.50 -6.80
C MET A 65 -0.86 -18.15 -5.52
N ARG A 66 -1.46 -16.95 -5.43
CA ARG A 66 -2.18 -16.49 -4.24
C ARG A 66 -3.63 -16.94 -4.19
N PHE A 67 -4.26 -17.16 -5.34
CA PHE A 67 -5.72 -17.31 -5.44
C PHE A 67 -6.18 -18.59 -6.12
N VAL A 68 -5.29 -19.27 -6.84
CA VAL A 68 -5.59 -20.54 -7.50
C VAL A 68 -5.26 -21.69 -6.55
N SER A 69 -6.06 -22.74 -6.63
CA SER A 69 -5.94 -23.90 -5.76
C SER A 69 -4.53 -24.53 -5.80
N PRO A 70 -4.02 -25.07 -4.67
CA PRO A 70 -2.66 -25.59 -4.56
C PRO A 70 -2.25 -26.65 -5.59
N GLU A 71 -3.19 -27.41 -6.17
CA GLU A 71 -2.87 -28.40 -7.21
C GLU A 71 -2.25 -27.82 -8.48
N TYR A 72 -2.47 -26.53 -8.76
CA TYR A 72 -1.84 -25.83 -9.90
C TYR A 72 -0.44 -25.31 -9.58
N ARG A 73 -0.01 -25.35 -8.31
CA ARG A 73 1.22 -24.68 -7.86
C ARG A 73 2.45 -25.16 -8.61
N LYS A 74 2.59 -26.46 -8.81
CA LYS A 74 3.71 -27.02 -9.58
C LYS A 74 3.72 -26.51 -11.02
N GLY A 75 2.58 -26.52 -11.71
CA GLY A 75 2.48 -26.03 -13.08
C GLY A 75 2.76 -24.53 -13.20
N ILE A 76 2.34 -23.75 -12.21
CA ILE A 76 2.62 -22.32 -12.13
C ILE A 76 4.13 -22.08 -11.95
N VAL A 77 4.78 -22.78 -11.00
CA VAL A 77 6.24 -22.66 -10.78
C VAL A 77 7.01 -23.10 -12.02
N ASP A 78 6.73 -24.26 -12.59
CA ASP A 78 7.38 -24.75 -13.81
C ASP A 78 7.21 -23.74 -14.97
N GLY A 79 6.03 -23.11 -15.08
CA GLY A 79 5.74 -22.06 -16.04
C GLY A 79 6.56 -20.80 -15.80
N LEU A 80 6.66 -20.33 -14.56
CA LEU A 80 7.47 -19.19 -14.16
C LEU A 80 8.96 -19.44 -14.44
N GLU A 81 9.49 -20.60 -14.06
CA GLU A 81 10.89 -20.97 -14.36
C GLU A 81 11.15 -20.98 -15.87
N LYS A 82 10.22 -21.49 -16.68
CA LYS A 82 10.35 -21.51 -18.15
C LYS A 82 10.30 -20.11 -18.77
N LEU A 83 9.44 -19.24 -18.27
CA LEU A 83 9.26 -17.88 -18.81
C LEU A 83 10.38 -16.93 -18.40
N THR A 84 10.96 -17.13 -17.23
CA THR A 84 11.90 -16.18 -16.61
C THR A 84 13.33 -16.71 -16.54
N GLY A 85 13.53 -18.02 -16.58
CA GLY A 85 14.80 -18.68 -16.28
C GLY A 85 15.18 -18.68 -14.80
N ALA A 86 14.38 -18.06 -13.93
CA ALA A 86 14.67 -17.91 -12.50
C ALA A 86 14.12 -19.06 -11.67
N LYS A 87 14.75 -19.32 -10.52
CA LYS A 87 14.34 -20.34 -9.54
C LYS A 87 14.44 -19.85 -8.09
N PRO A 88 13.72 -18.77 -7.70
CA PRO A 88 13.84 -18.18 -6.38
C PRO A 88 13.24 -19.07 -5.26
N GLY A 89 12.36 -20.00 -5.61
CA GLY A 89 11.70 -20.90 -4.68
C GLY A 89 10.34 -21.37 -5.19
N GLU A 90 9.61 -22.08 -4.33
CA GLU A 90 8.27 -22.62 -4.64
C GLU A 90 7.15 -21.74 -4.07
N ASP A 91 7.49 -20.79 -3.19
CA ASP A 91 6.51 -19.99 -2.47
C ASP A 91 6.14 -18.68 -3.16
N TRP A 92 4.89 -18.23 -2.96
CA TRP A 92 4.43 -16.95 -3.50
C TRP A 92 5.32 -15.80 -3.02
N GLY A 93 5.81 -15.87 -1.78
CA GLY A 93 6.71 -14.88 -1.22
C GLY A 93 8.07 -14.79 -1.93
N ASP A 94 8.61 -15.92 -2.40
CA ASP A 94 9.88 -15.96 -3.14
C ASP A 94 9.72 -15.28 -4.50
N TRP A 95 8.62 -15.58 -5.19
CA TRP A 95 8.31 -14.98 -6.48
C TRP A 95 7.93 -13.51 -6.40
N MET A 96 7.27 -13.05 -5.32
CA MET A 96 7.04 -11.61 -5.09
C MET A 96 8.35 -10.85 -4.87
N ARG A 97 9.28 -11.40 -4.07
CA ARG A 97 10.62 -10.81 -3.87
C ARG A 97 11.43 -10.79 -5.16
N TRP A 98 11.37 -11.87 -5.93
CA TRP A 98 11.98 -11.93 -7.26
C TRP A 98 11.39 -10.86 -8.18
N GLN A 99 10.06 -10.73 -8.25
CA GLN A 99 9.40 -9.71 -9.05
C GLN A 99 9.83 -8.31 -8.63
N GLU A 100 9.89 -8.02 -7.33
CA GLU A 100 10.40 -6.75 -6.79
C GLU A 100 11.85 -6.47 -7.22
N ALA A 101 12.71 -7.49 -7.24
CA ALA A 101 14.12 -7.38 -7.64
C ALA A 101 14.36 -7.27 -9.15
N HIS A 102 13.34 -7.51 -9.99
CA HIS A 102 13.44 -7.52 -11.46
C HIS A 102 12.50 -6.46 -12.07
N PRO A 103 12.78 -5.15 -11.87
CA PRO A 103 11.96 -4.06 -12.39
C PRO A 103 11.88 -4.01 -13.92
N GLU A 104 12.83 -4.64 -14.62
CA GLU A 104 12.84 -4.77 -16.08
C GLU A 104 11.74 -5.71 -16.61
N ILE A 105 11.18 -6.57 -15.77
CA ILE A 105 10.04 -7.43 -16.09
C ILE A 105 8.77 -6.79 -15.53
N GLY A 106 8.21 -5.87 -16.29
CA GLY A 106 6.94 -5.22 -15.98
C GLY A 106 5.73 -6.07 -16.37
N ALA A 107 4.57 -5.73 -15.82
CA ALA A 107 3.31 -6.35 -16.23
C ALA A 107 2.92 -6.00 -17.67
N MET A 108 2.46 -7.01 -18.42
CA MET A 108 1.94 -6.84 -19.77
C MET A 108 0.72 -5.91 -19.87
N PRO A 109 0.45 -5.30 -21.04
CA PRO A 109 -0.79 -4.57 -21.27
C PRO A 109 -2.04 -5.41 -20.98
N GLY A 110 -3.04 -4.80 -20.35
CA GLY A 110 -4.25 -5.48 -19.88
C GLY A 110 -4.14 -6.10 -18.47
N PHE A 111 -2.94 -6.14 -17.87
CA PHE A 111 -2.78 -6.64 -16.50
C PHE A 111 -3.62 -5.87 -15.48
N ALA A 112 -3.69 -4.54 -15.54
CA ALA A 112 -4.48 -3.73 -14.60
C ALA A 112 -5.96 -4.19 -14.55
N LYS A 113 -6.57 -4.42 -15.73
CA LYS A 113 -7.94 -4.92 -15.85
C LYS A 113 -8.09 -6.34 -15.30
N LEU A 114 -7.14 -7.22 -15.60
CA LEU A 114 -7.13 -8.57 -15.05
C LEU A 114 -6.99 -8.54 -13.52
N HIS A 115 -6.03 -7.76 -13.01
CA HIS A 115 -5.72 -7.59 -11.61
C HIS A 115 -6.93 -7.08 -10.83
N ALA A 116 -7.61 -6.06 -11.36
CA ALA A 116 -8.87 -5.57 -10.83
C ALA A 116 -9.95 -6.67 -10.84
N ARG A 117 -10.10 -7.43 -11.94
CA ARG A 117 -11.13 -8.46 -12.09
C ARG A 117 -10.92 -9.66 -11.18
N VAL A 118 -9.67 -10.01 -10.89
CA VAL A 118 -9.33 -11.04 -9.88
C VAL A 118 -9.77 -10.55 -8.49
N HIS A 119 -9.48 -9.30 -8.15
CA HIS A 119 -9.84 -8.72 -6.86
C HIS A 119 -11.34 -8.40 -6.69
N ASP A 120 -12.06 -8.18 -7.78
CA ASP A 120 -13.54 -8.08 -7.81
C ASP A 120 -14.24 -9.33 -7.26
N LEU A 121 -13.57 -10.49 -7.29
CA LEU A 121 -14.07 -11.72 -6.66
C LEU A 121 -14.06 -11.68 -5.13
N ILE A 122 -13.30 -10.74 -4.53
CA ILE A 122 -13.16 -10.56 -3.09
C ILE A 122 -14.01 -9.37 -2.62
N ASP A 123 -13.83 -8.22 -3.28
CA ASP A 123 -14.61 -7.00 -3.04
C ASP A 123 -14.78 -6.24 -4.36
N PRO A 124 -16.03 -6.00 -4.83
CA PRO A 124 -16.26 -5.27 -6.06
C PRO A 124 -15.73 -3.84 -6.04
N ASN A 125 -15.54 -3.24 -4.86
CA ASN A 125 -14.98 -1.90 -4.75
C ASN A 125 -13.50 -1.82 -5.12
N PHE A 126 -12.76 -2.93 -5.19
CA PHE A 126 -11.37 -2.92 -5.62
C PHE A 126 -11.17 -2.47 -7.07
N GLN A 127 -12.22 -2.54 -7.89
CA GLN A 127 -12.25 -1.95 -9.23
C GLN A 127 -12.01 -0.43 -9.20
N LEU A 128 -12.40 0.28 -8.13
CA LEU A 128 -12.18 1.73 -7.99
C LEU A 128 -10.68 2.08 -7.97
N PHE A 129 -9.83 1.14 -7.56
CA PHE A 129 -8.41 1.36 -7.35
C PHE A 129 -7.55 0.79 -8.48
N LEU A 130 -7.87 -0.41 -8.97
CA LEU A 130 -6.99 -1.16 -9.86
C LEU A 130 -7.35 -1.05 -11.35
N ARG A 131 -8.54 -0.55 -11.68
CA ARG A 131 -9.06 -0.52 -13.07
C ARG A 131 -8.58 0.70 -13.88
N HIS A 132 -7.54 1.40 -13.42
CA HIS A 132 -7.03 2.58 -14.10
C HIS A 132 -5.97 2.16 -15.12
N ASP A 133 -6.21 2.41 -16.40
CA ASP A 133 -5.23 2.16 -17.49
C ASP A 133 -4.25 3.34 -17.67
N GLY A 134 -4.25 4.29 -16.72
CA GLY A 134 -3.47 5.54 -16.79
C GLY A 134 -2.04 5.39 -16.27
N HIS A 135 -1.36 6.53 -16.10
CA HIS A 135 -0.04 6.57 -15.46
C HIS A 135 -0.12 6.10 -14.00
N HIS A 136 0.88 5.32 -13.57
CA HIS A 136 1.07 4.87 -12.20
C HIS A 136 2.49 5.24 -11.75
N GLU A 137 2.65 5.67 -10.51
CA GLU A 137 3.97 5.95 -9.92
C GLU A 137 4.57 4.71 -9.21
N ILE A 138 3.83 3.60 -9.20
CA ILE A 138 4.25 2.31 -8.67
C ILE A 138 3.89 1.17 -9.64
N ARG A 139 4.57 0.03 -9.51
CA ARG A 139 4.28 -1.18 -10.30
C ARG A 139 3.04 -1.89 -9.77
N LEU A 140 2.01 -2.06 -10.61
CA LEU A 140 0.72 -2.64 -10.19
C LEU A 140 0.85 -4.11 -9.78
N GLU A 141 1.77 -4.84 -10.39
CA GLU A 141 2.05 -6.24 -10.09
C GLU A 141 2.63 -6.44 -8.69
N GLU A 142 3.23 -5.42 -8.10
CA GLU A 142 3.72 -5.46 -6.72
C GLU A 142 2.65 -5.09 -5.68
N ILE A 143 1.46 -4.65 -6.10
CA ILE A 143 0.35 -4.36 -5.19
C ILE A 143 -0.25 -5.70 -4.73
N VAL A 144 -0.31 -5.89 -3.42
CA VAL A 144 -0.81 -7.13 -2.80
C VAL A 144 -2.05 -6.86 -1.95
N TRP A 145 -3.01 -7.78 -1.97
CA TRP A 145 -4.17 -7.73 -1.08
C TRP A 145 -3.78 -8.11 0.36
N GLY A 146 -4.06 -7.19 1.29
CA GLY A 146 -3.70 -7.27 2.70
C GLY A 146 -4.61 -8.18 3.56
N GLY A 147 -5.59 -8.87 2.96
CA GLY A 147 -6.48 -9.79 3.66
C GLY A 147 -7.79 -9.17 4.17
N VAL A 148 -8.08 -7.92 3.82
CA VAL A 148 -9.33 -7.21 4.18
C VAL A 148 -9.96 -6.55 2.97
N ILE A 149 -11.27 -6.41 2.96
CA ILE A 149 -12.03 -5.63 1.96
C ILE A 149 -11.73 -4.12 2.08
N LYS A 150 -12.20 -3.30 1.13
CA LYS A 150 -12.16 -1.84 1.25
C LYS A 150 -12.82 -1.42 2.57
N ASP A 151 -12.13 -0.58 3.34
CA ASP A 151 -12.53 -0.14 4.69
C ASP A 151 -12.75 -1.27 5.72
N GLY A 152 -12.27 -2.50 5.47
CA GLY A 152 -12.31 -3.60 6.43
C GLY A 152 -11.50 -3.32 7.72
N ILE A 153 -10.55 -2.39 7.62
CA ILE A 153 -9.91 -1.68 8.74
C ILE A 153 -10.48 -0.25 8.74
N PRO A 154 -11.55 0.01 9.52
CA PRO A 154 -12.32 1.23 9.38
C PRO A 154 -11.55 2.43 9.91
N ALA A 155 -11.40 3.47 9.08
CA ALA A 155 -10.81 4.73 9.50
C ALA A 155 -11.70 5.46 10.51
N LEU A 156 -11.11 6.00 11.56
CA LEU A 156 -11.81 6.88 12.48
C LEU A 156 -11.99 8.25 11.83
N THR A 157 -13.19 8.81 11.85
CA THR A 157 -13.45 10.15 11.33
C THR A 157 -14.16 10.97 12.39
N ASN A 158 -13.52 12.05 12.85
CA ASN A 158 -13.97 12.88 13.98
C ASN A 158 -14.43 12.04 15.19
N PRO A 159 -13.60 11.09 15.69
CA PRO A 159 -14.02 10.20 16.76
C PRO A 159 -14.25 10.97 18.06
N ARG A 160 -15.06 10.39 18.95
CA ARG A 160 -15.28 10.95 20.28
C ARG A 160 -13.96 11.01 21.04
N LEU A 161 -13.68 12.17 21.62
CA LEU A 161 -12.57 12.38 22.55
C LEU A 161 -13.09 12.66 23.95
N ILE A 162 -12.32 12.27 24.95
CA ILE A 162 -12.57 12.50 26.37
C ILE A 162 -11.40 13.25 27.01
N PRO A 163 -11.61 13.98 28.12
CA PRO A 163 -10.49 14.59 28.85
C PRO A 163 -9.56 13.52 29.44
N ALA A 164 -8.29 13.85 29.61
CA ALA A 164 -7.27 12.97 30.20
C ALA A 164 -7.69 12.35 31.55
N SER A 165 -8.43 13.10 32.38
CA SER A 165 -8.94 12.63 33.67
C SER A 165 -9.98 11.52 33.57
N ALA A 166 -10.68 11.40 32.43
CA ALA A 166 -11.68 10.37 32.17
C ALA A 166 -11.09 9.13 31.46
N ALA A 167 -9.84 9.19 30.99
CA ALA A 167 -9.17 8.09 30.30
C ALA A 167 -8.60 7.05 31.28
N SER A 168 -9.41 6.56 32.21
CA SER A 168 -9.03 5.56 33.23
C SER A 168 -8.66 4.20 32.64
N TYR A 169 -9.03 3.96 31.38
CA TYR A 169 -8.73 2.74 30.66
C TYR A 169 -7.26 2.66 30.19
N LEU A 170 -6.52 3.77 30.24
CA LEU A 170 -5.10 3.83 29.88
C LEU A 170 -4.19 3.57 31.09
N LYS A 171 -3.23 2.67 30.90
CA LYS A 171 -2.14 2.45 31.85
C LYS A 171 -1.02 3.46 31.62
N ALA A 172 -0.17 3.68 32.62
CA ALA A 172 0.92 4.65 32.55
C ALA A 172 1.89 4.39 31.37
N ASP A 173 2.15 3.12 31.09
CA ASP A 173 3.05 2.60 30.06
C ASP A 173 2.38 2.33 28.71
N ASP A 174 1.05 2.51 28.59
CA ASP A 174 0.36 2.39 27.31
C ASP A 174 0.98 3.39 26.31
N LEU A 175 1.39 2.90 25.14
CA LEU A 175 1.89 3.77 24.07
C LEU A 175 0.74 4.52 23.40
N ILE A 176 0.97 5.79 23.11
CA ILE A 176 0.03 6.67 22.41
C ILE A 176 0.72 7.37 21.26
N PHE A 177 -0.05 7.75 20.24
CA PHE A 177 0.31 8.80 19.29
C PHE A 177 -0.09 10.15 19.89
N GLY A 178 0.89 10.96 20.25
CA GLY A 178 0.73 12.30 20.78
C GLY A 178 0.81 13.32 19.66
N VAL A 179 -0.22 14.15 19.53
CA VAL A 179 -0.31 15.22 18.53
C VAL A 179 -0.63 16.52 19.24
N ALA A 180 0.13 17.57 18.94
CA ALA A 180 -0.16 18.92 19.42
C ALA A 180 -0.08 19.91 18.27
N VAL A 181 -1.22 20.55 17.97
CA VAL A 181 -1.32 21.59 16.95
C VAL A 181 -1.96 22.82 17.59
N ASN A 182 -1.25 23.94 17.56
CA ASN A 182 -1.61 25.14 18.32
C ASN A 182 -1.81 24.77 19.81
N ALA A 183 -2.93 25.14 20.42
CA ALA A 183 -3.27 24.80 21.81
C ALA A 183 -4.04 23.47 21.96
N ASP A 184 -4.26 22.72 20.88
CA ASP A 184 -5.04 21.47 20.90
C ASP A 184 -4.11 20.26 20.92
N ALA A 185 -4.00 19.64 22.10
CA ALA A 185 -3.23 18.42 22.33
C ALA A 185 -4.15 17.20 22.39
N ARG A 186 -3.78 16.15 21.66
CA ARG A 186 -4.54 14.91 21.52
C ARG A 186 -3.65 13.69 21.71
N ALA A 187 -4.21 12.66 22.33
CA ALA A 187 -3.58 11.35 22.51
C ALA A 187 -4.47 10.27 21.89
N TYR A 188 -3.89 9.49 20.97
CA TYR A 188 -4.55 8.37 20.31
C TYR A 188 -3.83 7.07 20.71
N PRO A 189 -4.43 6.19 21.53
CA PRO A 189 -3.77 4.98 22.00
C PRO A 189 -3.37 4.05 20.86
N LEU A 190 -2.13 3.59 20.88
CA LEU A 190 -1.56 2.76 19.82
C LEU A 190 -2.39 1.49 19.63
N ARG A 191 -2.79 0.82 20.73
CA ARG A 191 -3.65 -0.39 20.68
C ARG A 191 -5.05 -0.20 20.08
N ILE A 192 -5.55 1.04 20.05
CA ILE A 192 -6.79 1.36 19.32
C ILE A 192 -6.44 1.61 17.86
N MET A 193 -5.37 2.37 17.60
CA MET A 193 -4.90 2.63 16.25
C MET A 193 -4.42 1.38 15.51
N ASP A 194 -3.97 0.31 16.17
CA ASP A 194 -3.66 -0.97 15.51
C ASP A 194 -4.89 -1.61 14.83
N TRP A 195 -6.11 -1.29 15.30
CA TRP A 195 -7.36 -1.80 14.70
C TRP A 195 -7.98 -0.87 13.66
N HIS A 196 -7.55 0.39 13.62
CA HIS A 196 -8.15 1.43 12.78
C HIS A 196 -7.20 1.97 11.72
N GLU A 197 -5.91 1.99 12.05
CA GLU A 197 -4.78 2.38 11.21
C GLU A 197 -4.86 3.79 10.59
N MET A 198 -5.94 4.52 10.85
CA MET A 198 -6.16 5.82 10.29
C MET A 198 -7.20 6.61 11.07
N LEU A 199 -6.97 7.92 11.14
CA LEU A 199 -7.83 8.87 11.81
C LEU A 199 -7.85 10.18 11.03
N ASN A 200 -9.03 10.61 10.59
CA ASN A 200 -9.27 11.90 9.96
C ASN A 200 -9.93 12.84 10.98
N ASP A 201 -9.35 14.01 11.20
CA ASP A 201 -9.74 14.90 12.30
C ASP A 201 -9.33 16.35 12.02
N VAL A 202 -9.91 17.30 12.77
CA VAL A 202 -9.50 18.71 12.75
C VAL A 202 -8.90 19.06 14.10
N ILE A 203 -7.58 19.23 14.15
CA ILE A 203 -6.82 19.47 15.40
C ILE A 203 -6.26 20.89 15.36
N GLY A 204 -6.61 21.70 16.37
CA GLY A 204 -6.15 23.09 16.43
C GLY A 204 -6.55 23.93 15.21
N GLY A 205 -7.67 23.58 14.55
CA GLY A 205 -8.16 24.24 13.33
C GLY A 205 -7.55 23.73 12.02
N VAL A 206 -6.65 22.74 12.07
CA VAL A 206 -6.00 22.16 10.88
C VAL A 206 -6.60 20.80 10.57
N PRO A 207 -7.13 20.54 9.36
CA PRO A 207 -7.59 19.22 8.96
C PRO A 207 -6.39 18.31 8.70
N LEU A 208 -6.40 17.16 9.38
CA LEU A 208 -5.29 16.23 9.43
C LEU A 208 -5.77 14.80 9.25
N SER A 209 -4.88 13.96 8.75
CA SER A 209 -5.04 12.50 8.77
C SER A 209 -3.83 11.88 9.44
N LEU A 210 -4.04 11.24 10.60
CA LEU A 210 -3.05 10.36 11.20
C LEU A 210 -3.17 9.01 10.52
N THR A 211 -2.12 8.61 9.82
CA THR A 211 -2.04 7.34 9.11
C THR A 211 -1.05 6.44 9.85
N TYR A 212 -1.39 5.17 10.03
CA TYR A 212 -0.55 4.21 10.73
C TYR A 212 -0.51 2.89 9.96
N CYS A 213 0.65 2.55 9.42
CA CYS A 213 0.89 1.21 8.88
C CYS A 213 1.31 0.30 10.05
N THR A 214 0.39 -0.50 10.59
CA THR A 214 0.70 -1.43 11.71
C THR A 214 1.83 -2.39 11.36
N LEU A 215 1.84 -2.89 10.12
CA LEU A 215 2.88 -3.81 9.63
C LEU A 215 4.27 -3.15 9.59
N CYS A 216 4.31 -1.85 9.34
CA CYS A 216 5.55 -1.08 9.26
C CYS A 216 5.95 -0.49 10.61
N GLY A 217 4.99 -0.27 11.51
CA GLY A 217 5.09 0.58 12.69
C GLY A 217 4.92 2.09 12.39
N SER A 218 4.91 2.54 11.14
CA SER A 218 5.02 3.97 10.80
C SER A 218 3.72 4.78 11.00
N GLY A 219 3.70 5.63 12.03
CA GLY A 219 2.70 6.69 12.21
C GLY A 219 3.11 8.00 11.54
N ILE A 220 2.30 8.53 10.62
CA ILE A 220 2.55 9.79 9.92
C ILE A 220 1.29 10.65 9.95
N LEU A 221 1.44 11.89 10.39
CA LEU A 221 0.37 12.87 10.46
C LEU A 221 0.46 13.83 9.26
N PHE A 222 -0.52 13.81 8.38
CA PHE A 222 -0.57 14.66 7.19
C PHE A 222 -1.59 15.79 7.34
N GLU A 223 -1.23 17.00 6.92
CA GLU A 223 -2.20 18.05 6.58
C GLU A 223 -2.93 17.65 5.30
N THR A 224 -4.27 17.65 5.34
CA THR A 224 -5.07 17.18 4.22
C THR A 224 -5.66 18.31 3.38
N SER A 225 -5.54 19.56 3.83
CA SER A 225 -5.76 20.73 2.99
C SER A 225 -4.61 20.90 2.00
N VAL A 226 -4.93 20.92 0.71
CA VAL A 226 -3.98 21.14 -0.38
C VAL A 226 -4.43 22.35 -1.18
N GLU A 227 -3.47 23.19 -1.58
CA GLU A 227 -3.73 24.37 -2.41
C GLU A 227 -4.48 24.00 -3.70
N GLY A 228 -5.45 24.83 -4.09
CA GLY A 228 -6.28 24.57 -5.27
C GLY A 228 -7.43 23.57 -5.05
N ARG A 229 -7.57 22.96 -3.86
CA ARG A 229 -8.72 22.11 -3.52
C ARG A 229 -9.68 22.83 -2.57
N ALA A 230 -10.98 22.68 -2.84
CA ALA A 230 -12.03 23.27 -2.01
C ALA A 230 -12.25 22.56 -0.67
N GLN A 231 -11.98 21.26 -0.61
CA GLN A 231 -12.16 20.44 0.58
C GLN A 231 -10.87 19.66 0.90
N PRO A 232 -10.53 19.50 2.20
CA PRO A 232 -9.43 18.65 2.61
C PRO A 232 -9.68 17.20 2.18
N PHE A 233 -8.61 16.44 1.97
CA PHE A 233 -8.73 15.00 1.76
C PHE A 233 -9.23 14.30 3.02
N VAL A 234 -10.12 13.33 2.81
CA VAL A 234 -10.50 12.32 3.80
C VAL A 234 -10.01 10.99 3.26
N PHE A 235 -9.27 10.26 4.08
CA PHE A 235 -8.68 8.99 3.66
C PHE A 235 -9.44 7.79 4.25
N GLY A 236 -9.48 6.69 3.50
CA GLY A 236 -9.91 5.37 3.94
C GLY A 236 -8.83 4.28 3.74
N SER A 237 -9.05 3.10 4.31
CA SER A 237 -8.13 1.96 4.17
C SER A 237 -8.49 1.18 2.90
N SER A 238 -7.55 1.06 1.95
CA SER A 238 -7.86 0.41 0.66
C SER A 238 -7.93 -1.12 0.75
N GLY A 239 -7.28 -1.73 1.74
CA GLY A 239 -7.06 -3.17 1.81
C GLY A 239 -5.86 -3.66 0.99
N PHE A 240 -5.14 -2.76 0.33
CA PHE A 240 -3.94 -3.06 -0.44
C PHE A 240 -2.65 -2.59 0.25
N LEU A 241 -1.56 -3.29 -0.07
CA LEU A 241 -0.21 -2.96 0.33
C LEU A 241 0.69 -2.88 -0.92
N TYR A 242 1.75 -2.09 -0.83
CA TYR A 242 2.86 -2.06 -1.77
C TYR A 242 4.15 -2.20 -0.98
N ARG A 243 4.94 -3.26 -1.23
CA ARG A 243 6.18 -3.56 -0.50
C ARG A 243 5.99 -3.58 1.02
N SER A 244 4.99 -4.32 1.49
CA SER A 244 4.56 -4.38 2.90
C SER A 244 4.09 -3.03 3.51
N ASN A 245 4.06 -1.94 2.76
CA ASN A 245 3.53 -0.65 3.20
C ASN A 245 2.08 -0.45 2.77
N LYS A 246 1.30 0.20 3.64
CA LYS A 246 -0.11 0.50 3.41
C LYS A 246 -0.31 1.40 2.19
N LEU A 247 -1.24 1.01 1.32
CA LEU A 247 -1.87 1.94 0.38
C LEU A 247 -3.17 2.45 1.01
N MET A 248 -3.24 3.75 1.29
CA MET A 248 -4.49 4.40 1.68
C MET A 248 -5.21 4.91 0.42
N TYR A 249 -6.48 5.31 0.52
CA TYR A 249 -7.18 5.93 -0.61
C TYR A 249 -7.90 7.20 -0.18
N ASP A 250 -8.04 8.19 -1.05
CA ASP A 250 -8.90 9.35 -0.78
C ASP A 250 -10.34 9.08 -1.22
N THR A 251 -11.31 9.46 -0.40
CA THR A 251 -12.73 9.16 -0.65
C THR A 251 -13.33 9.96 -1.81
N ALA A 252 -12.71 11.08 -2.20
CA ALA A 252 -13.22 11.96 -3.24
C ALA A 252 -12.93 11.44 -4.65
N THR A 253 -11.74 10.89 -4.88
CA THR A 253 -11.29 10.44 -6.21
C THR A 253 -10.99 8.95 -6.29
N HIS A 254 -10.91 8.27 -5.14
CA HIS A 254 -10.46 6.88 -5.04
C HIS A 254 -9.05 6.66 -5.63
N SER A 255 -8.19 7.68 -5.60
CA SER A 255 -6.77 7.46 -5.89
C SER A 255 -6.16 6.69 -4.72
N LEU A 256 -5.26 5.75 -5.01
CA LEU A 256 -4.40 5.15 -3.99
C LEU A 256 -3.22 6.07 -3.71
N TRP A 257 -2.87 6.15 -2.43
CA TRP A 257 -1.77 6.95 -1.93
C TRP A 257 -0.79 6.06 -1.19
N ASN A 258 0.49 6.29 -1.43
CA ASN A 258 1.54 5.67 -0.64
C ASN A 258 1.55 6.31 0.75
N GLN A 259 1.22 5.53 1.78
CA GLN A 259 1.05 6.05 3.15
C GLN A 259 2.32 6.70 3.67
N PHE A 260 3.48 6.22 3.23
CA PHE A 260 4.77 6.70 3.71
C PHE A 260 5.18 8.06 3.13
N THR A 261 4.89 8.27 1.85
CA THR A 261 5.29 9.50 1.13
C THR A 261 4.20 10.55 1.08
N GLY A 262 2.95 10.18 1.32
CA GLY A 262 1.81 11.09 1.19
C GLY A 262 1.58 11.53 -0.26
N ARG A 263 1.92 10.67 -1.24
CA ARG A 263 1.77 10.93 -2.68
C ARG A 263 0.71 10.00 -3.29
N PRO A 264 -0.10 10.49 -4.25
CA PRO A 264 -0.99 9.65 -5.04
C PRO A 264 -0.17 8.81 -6.03
N VAL A 265 -0.40 7.50 -6.06
CA VAL A 265 0.42 6.55 -6.83
C VAL A 265 -0.35 5.76 -7.88
N VAL A 266 -1.66 5.61 -7.71
CA VAL A 266 -2.57 4.98 -8.69
C VAL A 266 -3.89 5.74 -8.69
N GLY A 267 -4.48 5.96 -9.86
CA GLY A 267 -5.78 6.62 -10.02
C GLY A 267 -5.69 8.10 -10.42
N PRO A 268 -6.81 8.84 -10.37
CA PRO A 268 -6.96 10.15 -11.02
C PRO A 268 -5.97 11.24 -10.57
N LEU A 269 -5.41 11.15 -9.37
CA LEU A 269 -4.46 12.14 -8.84
C LEU A 269 -2.99 11.80 -9.12
N THR A 270 -2.70 10.65 -9.72
CA THR A 270 -1.31 10.27 -10.05
C THR A 270 -0.67 11.29 -11.00
N GLY A 271 0.58 11.69 -10.75
CA GLY A 271 1.25 12.70 -11.57
C GLY A 271 0.79 14.15 -11.33
N SER A 272 -0.12 14.39 -10.38
CA SER A 272 -0.58 15.75 -10.03
C SER A 272 0.48 16.61 -9.33
N GLY A 273 1.60 16.02 -8.91
CA GLY A 273 2.63 16.68 -8.10
C GLY A 273 2.25 16.92 -6.64
N ILE A 274 1.07 16.43 -6.20
CA ILE A 274 0.64 16.59 -4.80
C ILE A 274 1.52 15.75 -3.87
N VAL A 275 2.01 16.39 -2.82
CA VAL A 275 2.70 15.76 -1.69
C VAL A 275 2.10 16.32 -0.42
N LEU A 276 1.54 15.46 0.43
CA LEU A 276 0.95 15.91 1.68
C LEU A 276 2.03 16.41 2.64
N LYS A 277 1.77 17.55 3.26
CA LYS A 277 2.68 18.12 4.25
C LYS A 277 2.55 17.37 5.57
N THR A 278 3.68 16.93 6.13
CA THR A 278 3.71 16.22 7.41
C THR A 278 3.72 17.18 8.60
N ARG A 279 3.08 16.78 9.70
CA ARG A 279 3.15 17.42 11.02
C ARG A 279 3.80 16.48 12.04
N PRO A 280 4.39 17.02 13.13
CA PRO A 280 4.98 16.19 14.17
C PRO A 280 3.93 15.28 14.82
N VAL A 281 4.32 14.04 15.07
CA VAL A 281 3.58 13.06 15.87
C VAL A 281 4.60 12.26 16.67
N VAL A 282 4.38 12.13 17.97
CA VAL A 282 5.29 11.39 18.86
C VAL A 282 4.62 10.09 19.30
N ILE A 283 5.40 9.02 19.36
CA ILE A 283 5.02 7.79 20.06
C ILE A 283 5.74 7.80 21.39
N THR A 284 4.99 7.77 22.48
CA THR A 284 5.49 7.93 23.86
C THR A 284 4.53 7.23 24.81
N SER A 285 4.96 7.00 26.05
CA SER A 285 4.06 6.49 27.08
C SER A 285 2.96 7.51 27.42
N TRP A 286 1.80 7.02 27.82
CA TRP A 286 0.70 7.85 28.29
C TRP A 286 1.13 8.75 29.47
N GLN A 287 1.93 8.23 30.40
CA GLN A 287 2.44 8.98 31.53
C GLN A 287 3.28 10.19 31.12
N GLU A 288 4.25 9.99 30.22
CA GLU A 288 5.12 11.08 29.75
C GLU A 288 4.35 12.13 28.95
N TRP A 289 3.38 11.71 28.14
CA TRP A 289 2.53 12.63 27.39
C TRP A 289 1.64 13.45 28.31
N ARG A 290 0.92 12.81 29.24
CA ARG A 290 0.01 13.47 30.19
C ARG A 290 0.76 14.45 31.10
N ALA A 291 2.00 14.14 31.50
CA ALA A 291 2.81 15.05 32.29
C ALA A 291 3.12 16.37 31.54
N ARG A 292 3.32 16.30 30.21
CA ARG A 292 3.59 17.48 29.36
C ARG A 292 2.31 18.17 28.87
N HIS A 293 1.22 17.44 28.74
CA HIS A 293 -0.06 17.91 28.21
C HIS A 293 -1.22 17.46 29.12
N PRO A 294 -1.36 18.03 30.34
CA PRO A 294 -2.36 17.58 31.31
C PRO A 294 -3.81 17.76 30.82
N ASP A 295 -4.05 18.76 29.98
CA ASP A 295 -5.36 19.07 29.39
C ASP A 295 -5.62 18.35 28.06
N THR A 296 -4.76 17.39 27.68
CA THR A 296 -4.91 16.63 26.43
C THR A 296 -6.27 15.94 26.36
N LYS A 297 -6.84 15.92 25.16
CA LYS A 297 -7.97 15.07 24.84
C LYS A 297 -7.45 13.69 24.46
N VAL A 298 -8.21 12.65 24.76
CA VAL A 298 -7.84 11.25 24.53
C VAL A 298 -8.93 10.60 23.71
N LEU A 299 -8.57 9.76 22.74
CA LEU A 299 -9.53 8.94 22.00
C LEU A 299 -10.41 8.13 22.97
N ALA A 300 -11.72 8.08 22.76
CA ALA A 300 -12.60 7.27 23.58
C ALA A 300 -12.61 5.80 23.09
N LEU A 301 -13.00 4.86 23.96
CA LEU A 301 -13.21 3.45 23.55
C LEU A 301 -14.44 3.31 22.64
N GLU A 302 -15.40 4.23 22.76
CA GLU A 302 -16.62 4.31 21.94
C GLU A 302 -16.31 4.85 20.53
N THR A 303 -15.50 4.10 19.80
CA THR A 303 -15.10 4.34 18.40
C THR A 303 -16.24 4.12 17.40
N GLY A 304 -17.35 3.50 17.83
CA GLY A 304 -18.42 3.03 16.94
C GLY A 304 -18.17 1.64 16.35
N HIS A 305 -17.08 0.97 16.74
CA HIS A 305 -16.71 -0.35 16.23
C HIS A 305 -16.51 -1.36 17.36
N LEU A 306 -16.96 -2.60 17.14
CA LEU A 306 -16.74 -3.71 18.06
C LEU A 306 -15.37 -4.35 17.79
N ARG A 307 -14.37 -3.98 18.60
CA ARG A 307 -13.00 -4.49 18.55
C ARG A 307 -12.48 -4.78 19.95
N ASP A 308 -11.53 -5.70 20.03
CA ASP A 308 -10.79 -5.96 21.27
C ASP A 308 -9.61 -4.99 21.40
N TYR A 309 -9.83 -3.85 22.05
CA TYR A 309 -8.77 -2.86 22.28
C TYR A 309 -7.79 -3.24 23.39
N SER A 310 -7.73 -4.49 23.86
CA SER A 310 -6.68 -4.90 24.79
C SER A 310 -5.30 -4.88 24.14
N SER A 311 -4.26 -4.67 24.95
CA SER A 311 -2.89 -4.57 24.45
C SER A 311 -2.46 -5.87 23.77
N GLY A 312 -1.94 -5.78 22.54
CA GLY A 312 -1.48 -6.93 21.75
C GLY A 312 -2.59 -7.76 21.09
N ALA A 313 -3.87 -7.42 21.27
CA ALA A 313 -4.97 -8.13 20.60
C ALA A 313 -4.92 -7.99 19.08
N ALA A 314 -4.62 -6.77 18.59
CA ALA A 314 -4.31 -6.53 17.19
C ALA A 314 -2.85 -6.92 16.92
N TYR A 315 -2.61 -7.75 15.89
CA TYR A 315 -1.27 -8.05 15.37
C TYR A 315 -0.23 -8.59 16.39
N GLY A 316 -0.62 -9.02 17.60
CA GLY A 316 0.34 -9.47 18.62
C GLY A 316 1.25 -10.63 18.15
N ARG A 317 0.69 -11.61 17.44
CA ARG A 317 1.48 -12.70 16.83
C ARG A 317 2.47 -12.21 15.79
N TYR A 318 2.10 -11.18 15.03
CA TYR A 318 2.98 -10.58 14.05
C TYR A 318 4.16 -9.93 14.76
N PHE A 319 3.93 -9.05 15.73
CA PHE A 319 5.01 -8.39 16.47
C PHE A 319 5.88 -9.36 17.29
N ALA A 320 5.36 -10.53 17.68
CA ALA A 320 6.12 -11.57 18.36
C ALA A 320 7.01 -12.43 17.43
N SER A 321 6.89 -12.30 16.11
CA SER A 321 7.70 -13.01 15.11
C SER A 321 8.73 -12.07 14.47
N PRO A 322 9.93 -12.52 14.09
CA PRO A 322 10.84 -11.74 13.25
C PRO A 322 10.35 -11.60 11.81
N ASP A 323 9.39 -12.41 11.36
CA ASP A 323 8.96 -12.50 9.95
C ASP A 323 8.05 -11.34 9.53
N LEU A 324 8.07 -11.03 8.23
CA LEU A 324 7.08 -10.15 7.60
C LEU A 324 5.80 -10.92 7.28
N MET A 325 4.65 -10.27 7.44
CA MET A 325 3.36 -10.84 7.05
C MET A 325 3.18 -10.84 5.52
N PHE A 326 3.77 -9.85 4.84
CA PHE A 326 3.77 -9.73 3.39
C PHE A 326 5.20 -9.57 2.87
N PRO A 327 5.56 -10.31 1.79
CA PRO A 327 6.92 -10.34 1.27
C PRO A 327 7.33 -8.99 0.69
N THR A 328 8.59 -8.61 0.95
CA THR A 328 9.28 -7.53 0.24
C THR A 328 10.79 -7.75 0.39
N ASN A 329 11.61 -7.08 -0.42
CA ASN A 329 13.06 -7.17 -0.30
C ASN A 329 13.56 -6.29 0.85
N VAL A 330 14.46 -6.89 1.63
CA VAL A 330 14.93 -6.35 2.89
C VAL A 330 16.45 -6.50 2.92
N ASP A 331 17.21 -5.45 2.55
CA ASP A 331 18.63 -5.30 2.86
C ASP A 331 18.94 -5.32 4.37
N GLN A 332 19.21 -6.52 4.89
CA GLN A 332 19.57 -6.73 6.29
C GLN A 332 21.06 -6.55 6.59
N SER A 333 21.85 -5.94 5.70
CA SER A 333 23.28 -5.72 5.93
C SER A 333 23.59 -4.80 7.11
N ARG A 334 22.66 -3.89 7.44
CA ARG A 334 22.82 -2.87 8.50
C ARG A 334 21.86 -3.02 9.67
N LEU A 335 20.61 -3.40 9.39
CA LEU A 335 19.53 -3.51 10.37
C LEU A 335 18.82 -4.83 10.18
N LYS A 336 18.45 -5.49 11.27
CA LYS A 336 17.59 -6.67 11.17
C LYS A 336 16.20 -6.26 10.72
N GLN A 337 15.52 -7.16 10.03
CA GLN A 337 14.10 -7.03 9.76
C GLN A 337 13.32 -6.71 11.06
N LYS A 338 12.45 -5.70 11.00
CA LYS A 338 11.65 -5.19 12.14
C LYS A 338 12.46 -4.59 13.30
N GLU A 339 13.74 -4.29 13.11
CA GLU A 339 14.51 -3.51 14.07
C GLU A 339 13.99 -2.06 14.14
N TYR A 340 13.86 -1.53 15.35
CA TYR A 340 13.38 -0.18 15.58
C TYR A 340 14.43 0.88 15.23
N VAL A 341 13.97 1.96 14.60
CA VAL A 341 14.81 3.08 14.21
C VAL A 341 14.18 4.41 14.58
N PHE A 342 15.04 5.37 14.84
CA PHE A 342 14.71 6.78 14.88
C PHE A 342 14.93 7.37 13.49
N ALA A 343 13.95 8.09 12.96
CA ALA A 343 14.09 8.72 11.65
C ALA A 343 13.82 10.22 11.67
N LEU A 344 14.67 10.94 10.95
CA LEU A 344 14.55 12.37 10.75
C LEU A 344 14.23 12.64 9.28
N ARG A 345 13.11 13.31 9.04
CA ARG A 345 12.74 13.89 7.74
C ARG A 345 12.63 15.40 7.88
N SER A 346 13.58 16.14 7.33
CA SER A 346 13.53 17.60 7.33
C SER A 346 14.29 18.18 6.14
N SER A 347 13.63 19.05 5.37
CA SER A 347 14.23 19.92 4.34
C SER A 347 15.26 19.22 3.44
N GLY A 348 14.89 18.09 2.84
CA GLY A 348 15.77 17.32 1.94
C GLY A 348 16.78 16.39 2.63
N THR A 349 16.77 16.31 3.96
CA THR A 349 17.51 15.31 4.72
C THR A 349 16.57 14.21 5.20
N GLU A 350 16.85 12.99 4.78
CA GLU A 350 16.21 11.77 5.27
C GLU A 350 17.30 10.86 5.84
N LYS A 351 17.24 10.60 7.14
CA LYS A 351 18.20 9.74 7.84
C LYS A 351 17.48 8.90 8.87
N ALA A 352 17.89 7.65 9.00
CA ALA A 352 17.41 6.73 10.03
C ALA A 352 18.59 6.13 10.80
N TRP A 353 18.38 5.89 12.09
CA TRP A 353 19.37 5.34 13.02
C TRP A 353 18.73 4.24 13.88
N PRO A 354 19.38 3.09 14.08
CA PRO A 354 18.93 2.09 15.05
C PRO A 354 18.70 2.71 16.44
N LEU A 355 17.61 2.35 17.12
CA LEU A 355 17.33 2.88 18.46
C LEU A 355 18.42 2.55 19.49
N LYS A 356 19.13 1.42 19.33
CA LYS A 356 20.26 1.05 20.18
C LYS A 356 21.40 2.09 20.21
N LEU A 357 21.50 2.95 19.20
CA LEU A 357 22.49 4.04 19.21
C LEU A 357 22.18 5.13 20.24
N PHE A 358 20.95 5.16 20.77
CA PHE A 358 20.49 6.13 21.77
C PHE A 358 20.46 5.55 23.19
N GLU A 359 20.84 4.27 23.36
CA GLU A 359 21.01 3.65 24.68
C GLU A 359 22.17 4.35 25.43
N GLY A 360 21.91 4.90 26.62
CA GLY A 360 22.91 5.65 27.41
C GLY A 360 22.77 7.17 27.42
N GLY A 361 21.72 7.74 26.80
CA GLY A 361 21.28 9.12 27.05
C GLY A 361 22.01 10.24 26.30
N ALA A 362 22.86 9.92 25.32
CA ALA A 362 23.74 10.89 24.66
C ALA A 362 23.10 11.64 23.48
N VAL A 363 21.85 12.11 23.55
CA VAL A 363 21.33 13.06 22.53
C VAL A 363 20.32 14.05 23.13
N SER A 364 20.70 15.33 23.20
CA SER A 364 19.75 16.43 23.43
C SER A 364 19.10 16.81 22.11
N MET A 365 17.87 16.35 21.87
CA MET A 365 17.06 16.76 20.72
C MET A 365 16.23 18.00 21.07
N THR A 366 16.88 19.16 21.19
CA THR A 366 16.15 20.42 21.39
C THR A 366 15.66 20.95 20.04
N ARG A 367 14.34 20.97 19.82
CA ARG A 367 13.62 21.55 18.66
C ARG A 367 13.84 20.86 17.30
N LEU A 368 13.36 19.63 17.15
CA LEU A 368 13.07 19.07 15.83
C LEU A 368 11.65 18.52 15.81
N ALA A 369 10.94 18.72 14.70
CA ALA A 369 9.67 18.05 14.43
C ALA A 369 9.93 16.54 14.39
N LEU A 370 9.57 15.84 15.46
CA LEU A 370 9.83 14.41 15.59
C LEU A 370 8.68 13.64 14.94
N SER A 371 9.04 12.76 14.00
CA SER A 371 8.28 11.55 13.71
C SER A 371 9.16 10.39 14.14
N ILE A 372 8.81 9.66 15.19
CA ILE A 372 9.39 8.33 15.39
C ILE A 372 8.70 7.45 14.34
N SER A 373 9.33 7.36 13.19
CA SER A 373 8.91 6.48 12.12
C SER A 373 9.84 5.29 12.08
N TYR A 374 9.23 4.13 11.88
CA TYR A 374 9.86 2.84 11.77
C TYR A 374 10.24 2.71 10.30
N TRP A 375 11.54 2.72 10.01
CA TRP A 375 12.07 2.76 8.66
C TRP A 375 12.67 1.43 8.25
N TRP A 376 12.42 1.11 6.99
CA TRP A 376 13.03 0.07 6.20
C TRP A 376 13.49 0.74 4.89
N GLU A 377 14.76 0.64 4.51
CA GLU A 377 15.36 1.39 3.40
C GLU A 377 14.63 1.17 2.06
N MET A 378 14.18 2.26 1.45
CA MET A 378 13.89 2.40 0.02
C MET A 378 14.36 3.79 -0.44
N LEU A 379 15.68 3.94 -0.56
CA LEU A 379 16.24 4.90 -1.52
C LEU A 379 16.65 4.13 -2.77
#